data_AF-U9TJD9-F1
#
_entry.id   AF-U9TJD9-F1
#
_cell.length_a   1.000
_cell.length_b   1.000
_cell.length_c   1.000
_cell.angle_alpha   90.00
_cell.angle_beta   90.00
_cell.angle_gamma   90.00
#
_symmetry.space_group_name_H-M   'P 1'
#
loop_
_entity.id
_entity.type
_entity.pdbx_description
1 polymer ?
#
loop_
_entity_poly.entity_id
_entity_poly.type
_entity_poly.pdbx_seq_one_letter_code
_entity_poly.pdbx_strand_id
1 'polypeptide(L)'
;MICERCGKYLPFEWCKSCQINNLKNDFANWTSGNEKIDNLIQEMQLKIFNQYDYIIEWISYDQFNDIKELDKDECFTIYSAIWKDGPLEYDKNKYDYSRNQDTRINLKCLHNSQNITDEFQNEVKTCDGLYGLSQNSNTKDYILVLRNKYCNKCGECFINKLNLWCKSCQINDLEKNFINWTSGNEKIDNSIQEMQLERLEIDYYHDAIVEWIPYDQFNDIKELGKEEFATIYSAIWKDGPLKYDENKYEYIRQSTKVNLKLYNSHNITSEFLNKVKAHFENNHLYGISQNPDKDYIIILQDMYCDKCVSKCLDTYYKWCKPCQINNLKNNFTNWTSGNEKIDNLIQEMQLEIINTSDNTIEWITYNQFNYIKELGKDEFSTMYSAIWKDGPLKYDKKEHEYSRKQKTKVNLKLYNSQNITDEFLNEVKTYFNGKYLHGISQNTETKDYILVLEDVYCDKCNKKFTIEHYKWCKPCQINDLEKNWTSGNEKIDNLIQEKQLKISVSHDIIVEWIPYNRFNNIKELGKDEFATIYSAIWKDGLLKYDRNKHEYSRNQNIKVYLKLYNSQNITEEFLNESQIYL
;
A
#
# COMPACT_ATOMS: atom_id res chain seq x y z
N MET A 1 -2.07 -13.62 22.11
CA MET A 1 -3.20 -14.58 22.23
C MET A 1 -2.63 -15.95 22.60
N ILE A 2 -3.39 -16.92 23.09
CA ILE A 2 -2.86 -18.27 23.37
C ILE A 2 -3.78 -19.32 22.73
N CYS A 3 -3.19 -20.33 22.06
CA CYS A 3 -3.95 -21.42 21.42
C CYS A 3 -4.76 -22.15 22.50
N GLU A 4 -6.09 -22.14 22.42
CA GLU A 4 -6.94 -22.89 23.38
C GLU A 4 -6.67 -24.40 23.33
N ARG A 5 -6.10 -24.91 22.22
CA ARG A 5 -5.77 -26.33 22.04
C ARG A 5 -4.42 -26.73 22.64
N CYS A 6 -3.42 -25.84 22.74
CA CYS A 6 -2.07 -26.22 23.21
C CYS A 6 -1.42 -25.29 24.24
N GLY A 7 -2.09 -24.21 24.65
CA GLY A 7 -1.57 -23.31 25.69
C GLY A 7 -0.40 -22.41 25.27
N LYS A 8 0.10 -22.50 24.03
CA LYS A 8 1.21 -21.65 23.54
C LYS A 8 0.76 -20.26 23.12
N TYR A 9 1.64 -19.26 23.34
CA TYR A 9 1.44 -17.87 22.92
C TYR A 9 1.49 -17.72 21.39
N LEU A 10 0.62 -16.84 20.88
CA LEU A 10 0.41 -16.57 19.47
C LEU A 10 0.33 -15.06 19.21
N PRO A 11 1.02 -14.58 18.16
CA PRO A 11 0.78 -13.25 17.60
C PRO A 11 -0.56 -13.14 16.85
N PHE A 12 -1.12 -14.26 16.37
CA PHE A 12 -2.34 -14.34 15.53
C PHE A 12 -3.32 -15.42 16.05
N GLU A 13 -4.54 -15.49 15.51
CA GLU A 13 -5.55 -16.51 15.88
C GLU A 13 -5.17 -17.93 15.44
N TRP A 14 -4.30 -18.07 14.43
CA TRP A 14 -3.77 -19.37 13.97
C TRP A 14 -2.55 -19.81 14.79
N CYS A 15 -2.50 -21.10 15.15
CA CYS A 15 -1.42 -21.67 15.94
C CYS A 15 -0.55 -22.66 15.15
N LYS A 16 0.67 -22.23 14.81
CA LYS A 16 1.70 -23.07 14.16
C LYS A 16 1.92 -24.41 14.84
N SER A 17 2.06 -24.43 16.17
CA SER A 17 2.30 -25.68 16.91
C SER A 17 1.08 -26.61 16.92
N CYS A 18 -0.13 -26.06 17.10
CA CYS A 18 -1.37 -26.82 17.00
C CYS A 18 -1.49 -27.42 15.59
N GLN A 19 -1.15 -26.65 14.54
CA GLN A 19 -1.20 -27.11 13.16
C GLN A 19 -0.18 -28.20 12.86
N ILE A 20 1.09 -28.02 13.23
CA ILE A 20 2.13 -29.04 13.04
C ILE A 20 1.74 -30.35 13.74
N ASN A 21 1.15 -30.28 14.93
CA ASN A 21 0.68 -31.48 15.63
C ASN A 21 -0.48 -32.17 14.92
N ASN A 22 -1.44 -31.40 14.36
CA ASN A 22 -2.50 -31.96 13.54
C ASN A 22 -1.94 -32.65 12.29
N LEU A 23 -1.03 -31.99 11.56
CA LEU A 23 -0.37 -32.58 10.38
C LEU A 23 0.34 -33.89 10.74
N LYS A 24 1.06 -33.94 11.87
CA LYS A 24 1.72 -35.16 12.35
C LYS A 24 0.74 -36.31 12.60
N ASN A 25 -0.46 -36.03 13.10
CA ASN A 25 -1.48 -37.05 13.30
C ASN A 25 -2.01 -37.60 11.96
N ASP A 26 -1.99 -36.77 10.91
CA ASP A 26 -2.51 -37.09 9.58
C ASP A 26 -1.44 -37.58 8.61
N PHE A 27 -0.16 -37.71 9.01
CA PHE A 27 0.93 -38.18 8.13
C PHE A 27 0.62 -39.51 7.44
N ALA A 28 -0.10 -40.42 8.11
CA ALA A 28 -0.49 -41.70 7.53
C ALA A 28 -1.48 -41.57 6.35
N ASN A 29 -2.19 -40.44 6.25
CA ASN A 29 -3.18 -40.20 5.20
C ASN A 29 -2.56 -39.73 3.87
N TRP A 30 -1.29 -39.29 3.87
CA TRP A 30 -0.59 -38.74 2.70
C TRP A 30 0.60 -39.60 2.26
N THR A 31 0.46 -40.92 2.33
CA THR A 31 1.52 -41.84 1.91
C THR A 31 1.48 -42.09 0.39
N SER A 32 2.66 -41.99 -0.22
CA SER A 32 2.92 -42.37 -1.61
C SER A 32 3.26 -43.85 -1.78
N GLY A 33 3.48 -44.57 -0.67
CA GLY A 33 4.12 -45.89 -0.67
C GLY A 33 5.64 -45.86 -0.89
N ASN A 34 6.25 -44.68 -1.04
CA ASN A 34 7.69 -44.49 -1.11
C ASN A 34 8.19 -43.67 0.10
N GLU A 35 8.96 -44.31 0.97
CA GLU A 35 9.45 -43.70 2.22
C GLU A 35 10.23 -42.39 2.00
N LYS A 36 11.01 -42.27 0.92
CA LYS A 36 11.76 -41.04 0.63
C LYS A 36 10.85 -39.87 0.27
N ILE A 37 9.78 -40.13 -0.48
CA ILE A 37 8.78 -39.10 -0.84
C ILE A 37 7.96 -38.71 0.37
N ASP A 38 7.53 -39.70 1.16
CA ASP A 38 6.75 -39.46 2.37
C ASP A 38 7.54 -38.60 3.36
N ASN A 39 8.83 -38.89 3.55
CA ASN A 39 9.73 -38.09 4.37
C ASN A 39 9.91 -36.66 3.81
N LEU A 40 9.99 -36.49 2.49
CA LEU A 40 10.10 -35.18 1.85
C LEU A 40 8.84 -34.34 2.05
N ILE A 41 7.66 -34.94 1.90
CA ILE A 41 6.36 -34.28 2.15
C ILE A 41 6.28 -33.85 3.62
N GLN A 42 6.61 -34.74 4.56
CA GLN A 42 6.62 -34.43 5.99
C GLN A 42 7.61 -33.31 6.33
N GLU A 43 8.82 -33.33 5.76
CA GLU A 43 9.81 -32.25 5.93
C GLU A 43 9.24 -30.89 5.52
N MET A 44 8.53 -30.84 4.39
CA MET A 44 7.92 -29.62 3.88
C MET A 44 6.73 -29.16 4.73
N GLN A 45 5.86 -30.08 5.15
CA GLN A 45 4.74 -29.80 6.06
C GLN A 45 5.19 -29.21 7.41
N LEU A 46 6.36 -29.61 7.91
CA LEU A 46 6.92 -29.06 9.15
C LEU A 46 7.52 -27.64 9.00
N LYS A 47 7.77 -27.19 7.76
CA LYS A 47 8.33 -25.86 7.46
C LYS A 47 7.31 -24.73 7.43
N ILE A 48 6.00 -25.03 7.49
CA ILE A 48 4.96 -23.99 7.48
C ILE A 48 5.24 -22.91 8.54
N PHE A 49 5.11 -21.66 8.14
CA PHE A 49 5.39 -20.47 8.91
C PHE A 49 4.10 -19.75 9.32
N ASN A 50 3.13 -19.65 8.41
CA ASN A 50 1.88 -18.92 8.62
C ASN A 50 0.65 -19.64 8.01
N GLN A 51 -0.55 -19.13 8.28
CA GLN A 51 -1.82 -19.72 7.86
C GLN A 51 -2.08 -19.71 6.34
N TYR A 52 -1.31 -18.94 5.56
CA TYR A 52 -1.44 -18.87 4.10
C TYR A 52 -0.49 -19.83 3.39
N ASP A 53 0.40 -20.51 4.12
CA ASP A 53 1.30 -21.49 3.52
C ASP A 53 0.51 -22.73 3.08
N TYR A 54 0.86 -23.25 1.90
CA TYR A 54 0.23 -24.44 1.35
C TYR A 54 0.65 -25.69 2.13
N ILE A 55 -0.32 -26.55 2.40
CA ILE A 55 -0.06 -27.88 2.95
C ILE A 55 0.26 -28.79 1.76
N ILE A 56 1.54 -29.14 1.63
CA ILE A 56 2.01 -30.07 0.60
C ILE A 56 1.50 -31.47 0.96
N GLU A 57 0.90 -32.18 0.00
CA GLU A 57 0.41 -33.55 0.21
C GLU A 57 0.74 -34.49 -0.95
N TRP A 58 0.60 -35.78 -0.69
CA TRP A 58 0.55 -36.78 -1.76
C TRP A 58 -0.84 -36.79 -2.39
N ILE A 59 -0.89 -36.72 -3.70
CA ILE A 59 -2.13 -36.67 -4.47
C ILE A 59 -2.14 -37.88 -5.41
N SER A 60 -3.16 -38.72 -5.28
CA SER A 60 -3.32 -39.88 -6.17
C SER A 60 -3.67 -39.42 -7.59
N TYR A 61 -3.09 -40.06 -8.60
CA TYR A 61 -3.20 -39.63 -10.00
C TYR A 61 -4.64 -39.61 -10.53
N ASP A 62 -5.53 -40.46 -9.99
CA ASP A 62 -6.96 -40.52 -10.32
C ASP A 62 -7.78 -39.31 -9.82
N GLN A 63 -7.17 -38.45 -9.02
CA GLN A 63 -7.75 -37.17 -8.58
C GLN A 63 -7.73 -36.09 -9.68
N PHE A 64 -7.02 -36.32 -10.78
CA PHE A 64 -6.90 -35.37 -11.88
C PHE A 64 -7.85 -35.71 -13.03
N ASN A 65 -8.65 -34.71 -13.43
CA ASN A 65 -9.51 -34.74 -14.61
C ASN A 65 -9.00 -33.73 -15.65
N ASP A 66 -9.54 -33.84 -16.88
CA ASP A 66 -9.29 -32.88 -17.97
C ASP A 66 -7.81 -32.58 -18.21
N ILE A 67 -6.97 -33.62 -18.12
CA ILE A 67 -5.52 -33.51 -18.30
C ILE A 67 -5.21 -33.15 -19.76
N LYS A 68 -4.60 -31.98 -19.97
CA LYS A 68 -4.20 -31.47 -21.29
C LYS A 68 -2.71 -31.14 -21.29
N GLU A 69 -1.96 -31.71 -22.23
CA GLU A 69 -0.56 -31.35 -22.47
C GLU A 69 -0.46 -29.90 -22.96
N LEU A 70 0.42 -29.12 -22.33
CA LEU A 70 0.64 -27.70 -22.65
C LEU A 70 1.98 -27.47 -23.31
N ASP A 71 3.02 -28.11 -22.78
CA ASP A 71 4.40 -27.97 -23.23
C ASP A 71 5.20 -29.23 -22.89
N LYS A 72 6.20 -29.54 -23.72
CA LYS A 72 7.03 -30.73 -23.59
C LYS A 72 8.49 -30.41 -23.92
N ASP A 73 9.33 -30.60 -22.92
CA ASP A 73 10.78 -30.48 -22.98
C ASP A 73 11.42 -31.90 -23.03
N GLU A 74 12.73 -31.99 -23.21
CA GLU A 74 13.51 -33.22 -23.06
C GLU A 74 13.43 -33.77 -21.63
N CYS A 75 13.35 -32.89 -20.62
CA CYS A 75 13.42 -33.29 -19.20
C CYS A 75 12.05 -33.38 -18.51
N PHE A 76 11.02 -32.71 -19.01
CA PHE A 76 9.69 -32.69 -18.38
C PHE A 76 8.56 -32.41 -19.36
N THR A 77 7.34 -32.73 -18.95
CA THR A 77 6.11 -32.31 -19.65
C THR A 77 5.20 -31.54 -18.69
N ILE A 78 4.66 -30.41 -19.15
CA ILE A 78 3.69 -29.60 -18.42
C ILE A 78 2.27 -29.93 -18.90
N TYR A 79 1.38 -30.21 -17.96
CA TYR A 79 -0.05 -30.39 -18.22
C TYR A 79 -0.89 -29.37 -17.45
N SER A 80 -2.07 -29.04 -17.97
CA SER A 80 -3.17 -28.46 -17.21
C SER A 80 -4.09 -29.60 -16.75
N ALA A 81 -4.62 -29.52 -15.53
CA ALA A 81 -5.62 -30.48 -15.05
C ALA A 81 -6.59 -29.82 -14.05
N ILE A 82 -7.73 -30.46 -13.82
CA ILE A 82 -8.64 -30.15 -12.71
C ILE A 82 -8.39 -31.15 -11.59
N TRP A 83 -8.08 -30.66 -10.40
CA TRP A 83 -7.96 -31.47 -9.19
C TRP A 83 -9.30 -31.51 -8.45
N LYS A 84 -9.92 -32.70 -8.40
CA LYS A 84 -11.27 -32.92 -7.82
C LYS A 84 -11.37 -32.45 -6.37
N ASP A 85 -10.53 -32.99 -5.49
CA ASP A 85 -10.53 -32.62 -4.07
C ASP A 85 -10.00 -31.21 -3.85
N GLY A 86 -9.02 -30.79 -4.65
CA GLY A 86 -8.41 -29.48 -4.56
C GLY A 86 -7.54 -29.26 -3.31
N PRO A 87 -6.85 -28.11 -3.23
CA PRO A 87 -5.91 -27.83 -2.16
C PRO A 87 -6.62 -27.60 -0.83
N LEU A 88 -5.91 -27.91 0.25
CA LEU A 88 -6.34 -27.64 1.61
C LEU A 88 -5.92 -26.22 2.03
N GLU A 89 -6.89 -25.32 2.20
CA GLU A 89 -6.65 -23.91 2.50
C GLU A 89 -7.31 -23.50 3.83
N TYR A 90 -6.67 -22.59 4.58
CA TYR A 90 -7.19 -22.12 5.86
C TYR A 90 -8.31 -21.08 5.67
N ASP A 91 -9.52 -21.42 6.08
CA ASP A 91 -10.68 -20.52 6.08
C ASP A 91 -10.70 -19.72 7.38
N LYS A 92 -10.38 -18.42 7.29
CA LYS A 92 -10.39 -17.50 8.43
C LYS A 92 -11.76 -17.34 9.08
N ASN A 93 -12.84 -17.50 8.32
CA ASN A 93 -14.20 -17.33 8.85
C ASN A 93 -14.61 -18.54 9.70
N LYS A 94 -14.12 -19.72 9.32
CA LYS A 94 -14.41 -20.99 10.03
C LYS A 94 -13.34 -21.36 11.06
N TYR A 95 -12.18 -20.68 11.03
CA TYR A 95 -11.01 -21.01 11.84
C TYR A 95 -10.53 -22.46 11.62
N ASP A 96 -10.70 -22.96 10.40
CA ASP A 96 -10.44 -24.35 10.04
C ASP A 96 -10.01 -24.48 8.59
N TYR A 97 -9.45 -25.64 8.22
CA TYR A 97 -9.06 -25.92 6.85
C TYR A 97 -10.24 -26.46 6.03
N SER A 98 -10.32 -26.03 4.78
CA SER A 98 -11.32 -26.51 3.84
C SER A 98 -10.70 -26.77 2.47
N ARG A 99 -11.30 -27.71 1.74
CA ARG A 99 -10.89 -28.12 0.40
C ARG A 99 -11.48 -27.16 -0.63
N ASN A 100 -10.65 -26.61 -1.50
CA ASN A 100 -11.10 -25.83 -2.65
C ASN A 100 -11.30 -26.75 -3.86
N GLN A 101 -12.45 -27.43 -3.92
CA GLN A 101 -12.74 -28.46 -4.93
C GLN A 101 -12.68 -27.92 -6.36
N ASP A 102 -12.43 -28.82 -7.32
CA ASP A 102 -12.37 -28.54 -8.75
C ASP A 102 -11.36 -27.44 -9.13
N THR A 103 -10.26 -27.34 -8.38
CA THR A 103 -9.22 -26.34 -8.62
C THR A 103 -8.41 -26.72 -9.87
N ARG A 104 -8.29 -25.76 -10.80
CA ARG A 104 -7.39 -25.88 -11.96
C ARG A 104 -5.94 -25.70 -11.51
N ILE A 105 -5.08 -26.62 -11.94
CA ILE A 105 -3.67 -26.72 -11.54
C ILE A 105 -2.77 -26.99 -12.75
N ASN A 106 -1.46 -26.79 -12.56
CA ASN A 106 -0.45 -27.28 -13.49
C ASN A 106 0.22 -28.54 -12.92
N LEU A 107 0.46 -29.54 -13.77
CA LEU A 107 1.20 -30.75 -13.45
C LEU A 107 2.53 -30.72 -14.20
N LYS A 108 3.66 -30.64 -13.48
CA LYS A 108 5.00 -30.81 -14.08
C LYS A 108 5.47 -32.24 -13.89
N CYS A 109 5.38 -33.05 -14.94
CA CYS A 109 5.82 -34.44 -14.95
C CYS A 109 7.31 -34.51 -15.31
N LEU A 110 8.15 -35.00 -14.40
CA LEU A 110 9.60 -35.06 -14.58
C LEU A 110 10.02 -36.41 -15.16
N HIS A 111 10.63 -36.43 -16.34
CA HIS A 111 10.98 -37.67 -17.02
C HIS A 111 12.12 -38.43 -16.31
N ASN A 112 12.02 -39.75 -16.27
CA ASN A 112 13.01 -40.65 -15.65
C ASN A 112 13.26 -40.38 -14.16
N SER A 113 12.26 -39.82 -13.47
CA SER A 113 12.36 -39.42 -12.07
C SER A 113 12.13 -40.58 -11.08
N GLN A 114 12.02 -41.83 -11.56
CA GLN A 114 11.82 -42.99 -10.67
C GLN A 114 12.96 -43.13 -9.65
N ASN A 115 14.17 -42.72 -10.04
CA ASN A 115 15.30 -42.57 -9.14
C ASN A 115 15.25 -41.18 -8.48
N ILE A 116 14.78 -41.12 -7.23
CA ILE A 116 14.73 -39.88 -6.45
C ILE A 116 16.15 -39.36 -6.21
N THR A 117 16.59 -38.41 -7.04
CA THR A 117 17.90 -37.77 -6.95
C THR A 117 17.87 -36.58 -5.97
N ASP A 118 19.05 -36.08 -5.60
CA ASP A 118 19.16 -34.84 -4.82
C ASP A 118 18.66 -33.62 -5.62
N GLU A 119 18.79 -33.65 -6.94
CA GLU A 119 18.25 -32.64 -7.84
C GLU A 119 16.73 -32.55 -7.77
N PHE A 120 16.03 -33.69 -7.82
CA PHE A 120 14.57 -33.75 -7.62
C PHE A 120 14.17 -33.17 -6.26
N GLN A 121 14.85 -33.58 -5.18
CA GLN A 121 14.55 -33.08 -3.85
C GLN A 121 14.77 -31.56 -3.74
N ASN A 122 15.82 -31.04 -4.37
CA ASN A 122 16.09 -29.60 -4.39
C ASN A 122 15.02 -28.84 -5.19
N GLU A 123 14.56 -29.40 -6.31
CA GLU A 123 13.46 -28.83 -7.09
C GLU A 123 12.18 -28.75 -6.26
N VAL A 124 11.81 -29.83 -5.56
CA VAL A 124 10.64 -29.83 -4.65
C VAL A 124 10.77 -28.78 -3.55
N LYS A 125 11.95 -28.69 -2.90
CA LYS A 125 12.18 -27.79 -1.76
C LYS A 125 12.19 -26.31 -2.15
N THR A 126 12.59 -26.00 -3.38
CA THR A 126 12.70 -24.62 -3.90
C THR A 126 11.48 -24.20 -4.74
N CYS A 127 10.60 -25.14 -5.07
CA CYS A 127 9.43 -24.86 -5.90
C CYS A 127 8.35 -24.11 -5.12
N ASP A 128 8.29 -22.80 -5.34
CA ASP A 128 7.17 -21.98 -4.89
C ASP A 128 5.87 -22.32 -5.65
N GLY A 129 4.74 -22.27 -4.93
CA GLY A 129 3.41 -22.64 -5.41
C GLY A 129 3.14 -24.16 -5.49
N LEU A 130 3.93 -24.98 -4.80
CA LEU A 130 3.74 -26.43 -4.74
C LEU A 130 2.58 -26.81 -3.81
N TYR A 131 1.54 -27.43 -4.36
CA TYR A 131 0.43 -28.02 -3.61
C TYR A 131 0.70 -29.47 -3.20
N GLY A 132 1.50 -30.20 -3.97
CA GLY A 132 1.69 -31.61 -3.70
C GLY A 132 2.57 -32.34 -4.69
N LEU A 133 2.75 -33.62 -4.41
CA LEU A 133 3.43 -34.57 -5.28
C LEU A 133 2.44 -35.64 -5.72
N SER A 134 2.60 -36.12 -6.95
CA SER A 134 1.87 -37.26 -7.49
C SER A 134 2.85 -38.13 -8.28
N GLN A 135 2.39 -39.28 -8.76
CA GLN A 135 3.13 -40.11 -9.70
C GLN A 135 2.25 -40.52 -10.88
N ASN A 136 2.80 -40.45 -12.09
CA ASN A 136 2.13 -40.91 -13.29
C ASN A 136 1.83 -42.41 -13.18
N SER A 137 0.57 -42.79 -13.38
CA SER A 137 0.12 -44.18 -13.25
C SER A 137 0.83 -45.13 -14.21
N ASN A 138 1.18 -44.66 -15.41
CA ASN A 138 1.80 -45.44 -16.50
C ASN A 138 3.33 -45.41 -16.44
N THR A 139 3.94 -44.22 -16.45
CA THR A 139 5.41 -44.08 -16.57
C THR A 139 6.14 -44.20 -15.23
N LYS A 140 5.40 -44.08 -14.11
CA LYS A 140 5.96 -43.99 -12.74
C LYS A 140 6.85 -42.76 -12.50
N ASP A 141 6.87 -41.82 -13.44
CA ASP A 141 7.49 -40.51 -13.24
C ASP A 141 6.74 -39.71 -12.17
N TYR A 142 7.47 -39.01 -11.32
CA TYR A 142 6.91 -38.08 -10.35
C TYR A 142 6.41 -36.80 -11.01
N ILE A 143 5.35 -36.26 -10.43
CA ILE A 143 4.64 -35.08 -10.89
C ILE A 143 4.60 -34.06 -9.76
N LEU A 144 5.04 -32.84 -10.05
CA LEU A 144 4.83 -31.70 -9.16
C LEU A 144 3.45 -31.10 -9.46
N VAL A 145 2.63 -30.93 -8.42
CA VAL A 145 1.29 -30.36 -8.50
C VAL A 145 1.35 -28.91 -8.07
N LEU A 146 1.09 -27.99 -9.01
CA LEU A 146 1.47 -26.59 -8.90
C LEU A 146 0.27 -25.66 -9.06
N ARG A 147 0.20 -24.63 -8.22
CA ARG A 147 -0.78 -23.55 -8.33
C ARG A 147 -0.38 -22.58 -9.44
N ASN A 148 -1.09 -22.60 -10.57
CA ASN A 148 -1.12 -21.48 -11.51
C ASN A 148 0.28 -20.93 -11.89
N LYS A 149 1.27 -21.82 -12.02
CA LYS A 149 2.67 -21.47 -12.30
C LYS A 149 2.93 -21.36 -13.80
N TYR A 150 2.15 -22.09 -14.60
CA TYR A 150 2.26 -22.13 -16.04
C TYR A 150 0.95 -21.67 -16.69
N CYS A 151 1.07 -20.98 -17.81
CA CYS A 151 -0.07 -20.53 -18.58
C CYS A 151 -0.86 -21.71 -19.14
N ASN A 152 -2.15 -21.80 -18.81
CA ASN A 152 -3.04 -22.86 -19.31
C ASN A 152 -3.29 -22.81 -20.84
N LYS A 153 -2.83 -21.75 -21.53
CA LYS A 153 -2.95 -21.62 -22.99
C LYS A 153 -1.70 -22.11 -23.73
N CYS A 154 -0.50 -21.75 -23.26
CA CYS A 154 0.75 -22.00 -23.98
C CYS A 154 1.85 -22.73 -23.17
N GLY A 155 1.60 -23.10 -21.91
CA GLY A 155 2.56 -23.84 -21.09
C GLY A 155 3.73 -23.02 -20.53
N GLU A 156 3.92 -21.78 -20.98
CA GLU A 156 4.98 -20.89 -20.50
C GLU A 156 4.84 -20.55 -19.00
N CYS A 157 5.98 -20.52 -18.29
CA CYS A 157 6.01 -20.15 -16.88
C CYS A 157 5.71 -18.66 -16.70
N PHE A 158 4.86 -18.30 -15.74
CA PHE A 158 4.66 -16.90 -15.40
C PHE A 158 5.91 -16.32 -14.73
N ILE A 159 6.41 -15.19 -15.24
CA ILE A 159 7.49 -14.42 -14.62
C ILE A 159 6.97 -13.71 -13.36
N ASN A 160 5.74 -13.17 -13.41
CA ASN A 160 5.05 -12.55 -12.28
C ASN A 160 3.82 -13.39 -11.86
N LYS A 161 3.86 -13.95 -10.65
CA LYS A 161 2.88 -14.94 -10.15
C LYS A 161 1.56 -14.36 -9.68
N LEU A 162 1.46 -13.04 -9.49
CA LEU A 162 0.30 -12.42 -8.85
C LEU A 162 -0.93 -12.34 -9.77
N ASN A 163 -0.74 -12.27 -11.10
CA ASN A 163 -1.81 -11.83 -12.01
C ASN A 163 -2.18 -12.81 -13.12
N LEU A 164 -1.62 -14.03 -13.14
CA LEU A 164 -1.92 -15.04 -14.19
C LEU A 164 -1.73 -14.52 -15.63
N TRP A 165 -0.95 -13.46 -15.77
CA TRP A 165 -0.73 -12.75 -17.02
C TRP A 165 0.44 -13.40 -17.77
N CYS A 166 0.16 -14.02 -18.92
CA CYS A 166 1.18 -14.69 -19.73
C CYS A 166 1.69 -13.77 -20.84
N LYS A 167 2.89 -13.21 -20.65
CA LYS A 167 3.58 -12.35 -21.63
C LYS A 167 3.58 -12.96 -23.04
N SER A 168 3.98 -14.23 -23.18
CA SER A 168 4.06 -14.91 -24.48
C SER A 168 2.70 -15.01 -25.17
N CYS A 169 1.64 -15.30 -24.41
CA CYS A 169 0.27 -15.28 -24.94
C CYS A 169 -0.14 -13.87 -25.39
N GLN A 170 0.25 -12.83 -24.64
CA GLN A 170 -0.06 -11.45 -25.03
C GLN A 170 0.69 -11.02 -26.28
N ILE A 171 1.98 -11.34 -26.40
CA ILE A 171 2.77 -11.07 -27.62
C ILE A 171 2.08 -11.74 -28.81
N ASN A 172 1.77 -13.03 -28.68
CA ASN A 172 1.09 -13.79 -29.74
C ASN A 172 -0.28 -13.21 -30.12
N ASP A 173 -1.07 -12.77 -29.14
CA ASP A 173 -2.38 -12.15 -29.39
C ASP A 173 -2.24 -10.75 -30.01
N LEU A 174 -1.22 -9.95 -29.66
CA LEU A 174 -0.92 -8.68 -30.30
C LEU A 174 -0.43 -8.86 -31.74
N GLU A 175 0.52 -9.78 -31.98
CA GLU A 175 1.08 -10.04 -33.31
C GLU A 175 -0.01 -10.44 -34.31
N LYS A 176 -0.98 -11.26 -33.88
CA LYS A 176 -2.16 -11.60 -34.70
C LYS A 176 -3.02 -10.39 -35.05
N ASN A 177 -3.01 -9.36 -34.20
CA ASN A 177 -3.81 -8.14 -34.37
C ASN A 177 -3.06 -7.01 -35.08
N PHE A 178 -1.77 -7.14 -35.38
CA PHE A 178 -1.01 -6.11 -36.11
C PHE A 178 -1.64 -5.74 -37.46
N ILE A 179 -2.28 -6.70 -38.13
CA ILE A 179 -3.01 -6.46 -39.38
C ILE A 179 -4.20 -5.50 -39.22
N ASN A 180 -4.76 -5.37 -38.02
CA ASN A 180 -5.93 -4.52 -37.73
C ASN A 180 -5.52 -3.07 -37.40
N TRP A 181 -4.24 -2.82 -37.10
CA TRP A 181 -3.71 -1.50 -36.71
C TRP A 181 -2.78 -0.91 -37.77
N THR A 182 -3.08 -1.14 -39.04
CA THR A 182 -2.30 -0.53 -40.12
C THR A 182 -2.79 0.87 -40.46
N SER A 183 -1.85 1.80 -40.52
CA SER A 183 -2.04 3.16 -41.03
C SER A 183 -1.92 3.26 -42.54
N GLY A 184 -1.48 2.18 -43.21
CA GLY A 184 -1.00 2.23 -44.59
C GLY A 184 0.38 2.90 -44.74
N ASN A 185 1.03 3.26 -43.63
CA ASN A 185 2.39 3.79 -43.59
C ASN A 185 3.31 2.86 -42.78
N GLU A 186 4.21 2.17 -43.47
CA GLU A 186 5.13 1.19 -42.87
C GLU A 186 5.95 1.76 -41.70
N LYS A 187 6.36 3.04 -41.75
CA LYS A 187 7.15 3.65 -40.67
C LYS A 187 6.32 3.81 -39.39
N ILE A 188 5.05 4.23 -39.51
CA ILE A 188 4.15 4.37 -38.36
C ILE A 188 3.81 3.00 -37.79
N ASP A 189 3.49 2.06 -38.67
CA ASP A 189 3.10 0.71 -38.27
C ASP A 189 4.23 0.03 -37.50
N ASN A 190 5.48 0.13 -38.00
CA ASN A 190 6.66 -0.39 -37.30
C ASN A 190 6.89 0.31 -35.95
N SER A 191 6.76 1.64 -35.89
CA SER A 191 6.89 2.37 -34.61
C SER A 191 5.84 1.97 -33.58
N ILE A 192 4.59 1.72 -34.00
CA ILE A 192 3.53 1.24 -33.12
C ILE A 192 3.87 -0.16 -32.61
N GLN A 193 4.27 -1.08 -33.48
CA GLN A 193 4.64 -2.45 -33.10
C GLN A 193 5.83 -2.48 -32.11
N GLU A 194 6.86 -1.67 -32.35
CA GLU A 194 8.00 -1.52 -31.41
C GLU A 194 7.52 -1.07 -30.03
N MET A 195 6.69 -0.03 -29.95
CA MET A 195 6.14 0.47 -28.69
C MET A 195 5.24 -0.56 -27.98
N GLN A 196 4.46 -1.33 -28.74
CA GLN A 196 3.62 -2.40 -28.20
C GLN A 196 4.45 -3.52 -27.56
N LEU A 197 5.53 -3.96 -28.23
CA LEU A 197 6.45 -4.97 -27.70
C LEU A 197 7.19 -4.45 -26.46
N GLU A 198 7.72 -3.21 -26.52
CA GLU A 198 8.41 -2.57 -25.39
C GLU A 198 7.51 -2.49 -24.15
N ARG A 199 6.22 -2.17 -24.33
CA ARG A 199 5.23 -2.13 -23.23
C ARG A 199 5.09 -3.47 -22.51
N LEU A 200 5.15 -4.57 -23.27
CA LEU A 200 5.05 -5.92 -22.73
C LEU A 200 6.34 -6.40 -22.05
N GLU A 201 7.48 -5.72 -22.26
CA GLU A 201 8.73 -6.05 -21.57
C GLU A 201 8.82 -5.54 -20.14
N ILE A 202 8.07 -4.48 -19.81
CA ILE A 202 8.21 -3.74 -18.56
C ILE A 202 7.35 -4.34 -17.41
N ASP A 203 6.65 -5.46 -17.63
CA ASP A 203 5.79 -6.16 -16.64
C ASP A 203 4.70 -5.29 -15.96
N TYR A 204 4.43 -4.09 -16.48
CA TYR A 204 3.32 -3.20 -16.08
C TYR A 204 2.13 -3.38 -17.02
N TYR A 205 1.25 -4.33 -16.70
CA TYR A 205 0.06 -4.68 -17.51
C TYR A 205 -1.09 -3.66 -17.39
N HIS A 206 -0.99 -2.67 -16.51
CA HIS A 206 -2.04 -1.64 -16.33
C HIS A 206 -2.09 -0.60 -17.45
N ASP A 207 -1.07 -0.59 -18.31
CA ASP A 207 -0.90 0.41 -19.33
C ASP A 207 -1.70 0.11 -20.59
N ALA A 208 -2.17 1.18 -21.25
CA ALA A 208 -2.86 1.04 -22.53
C ALA A 208 -1.89 0.60 -23.64
N ILE A 209 -2.37 -0.28 -24.51
CA ILE A 209 -1.68 -0.64 -25.76
C ILE A 209 -1.76 0.56 -26.71
N VAL A 210 -0.63 0.90 -27.34
CA VAL A 210 -0.56 1.98 -28.33
C VAL A 210 -1.17 1.49 -29.64
N GLU A 211 -2.05 2.26 -30.28
CA GLU A 211 -2.79 1.81 -31.46
C GLU A 211 -2.72 2.82 -32.62
N TRP A 212 -2.92 2.32 -33.84
CA TRP A 212 -3.42 3.17 -34.92
C TRP A 212 -4.94 3.30 -34.77
N ILE A 213 -5.43 4.54 -34.74
CA ILE A 213 -6.83 4.83 -34.44
C ILE A 213 -7.44 5.53 -35.66
N PRO A 214 -8.43 4.92 -36.34
CA PRO A 214 -9.17 5.58 -37.41
C PRO A 214 -9.85 6.87 -36.91
N TYR A 215 -9.80 7.94 -37.70
CA TYR A 215 -10.29 9.25 -37.27
C TYR A 215 -11.79 9.30 -36.98
N ASP A 216 -12.57 8.43 -37.61
CA ASP A 216 -14.02 8.28 -37.38
C ASP A 216 -14.37 7.70 -36.00
N GLN A 217 -13.37 7.25 -35.23
CA GLN A 217 -13.50 6.84 -33.83
C GLN A 217 -13.66 8.00 -32.85
N PHE A 218 -13.44 9.24 -33.29
CA PHE A 218 -13.52 10.43 -32.45
C PHE A 218 -14.83 11.20 -32.68
N ASN A 219 -15.55 11.47 -31.60
CA ASN A 219 -16.73 12.34 -31.56
C ASN A 219 -16.48 13.55 -30.66
N ASP A 220 -17.37 14.54 -30.71
CA ASP A 220 -17.34 15.73 -29.85
C ASP A 220 -15.99 16.47 -29.86
N ILE A 221 -15.36 16.54 -31.03
CA ILE A 221 -14.05 17.17 -31.22
C ILE A 221 -14.18 18.68 -30.98
N LYS A 222 -13.44 19.22 -30.01
CA LYS A 222 -13.42 20.63 -29.63
C LYS A 222 -11.98 21.13 -29.52
N GLU A 223 -11.66 22.21 -30.22
CA GLU A 223 -10.37 22.90 -30.09
C GLU A 223 -10.23 23.47 -28.67
N LEU A 224 -9.15 23.11 -27.98
CA LEU A 224 -8.81 23.69 -26.68
C LEU A 224 -7.92 24.91 -26.87
N GLY A 225 -6.95 24.82 -27.78
CA GLY A 225 -6.12 25.94 -28.20
C GLY A 225 -4.81 25.49 -28.86
N LYS A 226 -3.91 26.45 -29.06
CA LYS A 226 -2.69 26.27 -29.84
C LYS A 226 -1.46 26.38 -28.95
N GLU A 227 -0.58 25.39 -29.06
CA GLU A 227 0.83 25.49 -28.69
C GLU A 227 1.62 26.05 -29.89
N GLU A 228 2.90 26.37 -29.70
CA GLU A 228 3.76 26.99 -30.72
C GLU A 228 3.79 26.20 -32.05
N PHE A 229 3.72 24.86 -32.00
CA PHE A 229 3.82 23.97 -33.18
C PHE A 229 2.68 22.95 -33.30
N ALA A 230 1.64 23.04 -32.46
CA ALA A 230 0.56 22.06 -32.45
C ALA A 230 -0.76 22.67 -32.01
N THR A 231 -1.87 22.15 -32.54
CA THR A 231 -3.21 22.47 -32.04
C THR A 231 -3.71 21.31 -31.19
N ILE A 232 -4.23 21.62 -30.01
CA ILE A 232 -4.77 20.63 -29.06
C ILE A 232 -6.29 20.65 -29.16
N TYR A 233 -6.86 19.47 -29.37
CA TYR A 233 -8.30 19.25 -29.30
C TYR A 233 -8.62 18.30 -28.14
N SER A 234 -9.85 18.36 -27.66
CA SER A 234 -10.47 17.30 -26.85
C SER A 234 -11.47 16.54 -27.71
N ALA A 235 -11.58 15.23 -27.51
CA ALA A 235 -12.59 14.41 -28.17
C ALA A 235 -12.98 13.22 -27.29
N ILE A 236 -14.08 12.55 -27.64
CA ILE A 236 -14.47 11.26 -27.09
C ILE A 236 -14.00 10.18 -28.07
N TRP A 237 -13.14 9.27 -27.62
CA TRP A 237 -12.83 8.05 -28.35
C TRP A 237 -13.92 7.01 -28.03
N LYS A 238 -14.68 6.60 -29.06
CA LYS A 238 -15.84 5.69 -28.93
C LYS A 238 -15.45 4.35 -28.31
N ASP A 239 -14.47 3.68 -28.90
CA ASP A 239 -13.98 2.39 -28.42
C ASP A 239 -13.14 2.60 -27.15
N GLY A 240 -12.27 3.61 -27.15
CA GLY A 240 -11.35 3.87 -26.06
C GLY A 240 -10.14 2.91 -26.05
N PRO A 241 -9.18 3.16 -25.14
CA PRO A 241 -7.91 2.44 -25.11
C PRO A 241 -8.09 0.97 -24.71
N LEU A 242 -7.33 0.08 -25.34
CA LEU A 242 -7.25 -1.32 -24.94
C LEU A 242 -6.40 -1.45 -23.66
N LYS A 243 -7.03 -1.86 -22.55
CA LYS A 243 -6.36 -2.01 -21.23
C LYS A 243 -6.67 -3.37 -20.62
N TYR A 244 -5.69 -3.95 -19.92
CA TYR A 244 -5.88 -5.23 -19.24
C TYR A 244 -6.66 -5.04 -17.94
N ASP A 245 -7.77 -5.76 -17.77
CA ASP A 245 -8.55 -5.80 -16.53
C ASP A 245 -8.12 -6.99 -15.69
N GLU A 246 -7.56 -6.74 -14.51
CA GLU A 246 -7.09 -7.79 -13.59
C GLU A 246 -8.22 -8.66 -13.03
N ASN A 247 -9.41 -8.10 -12.86
CA ASN A 247 -10.54 -8.83 -12.30
C ASN A 247 -11.12 -9.81 -13.31
N LYS A 248 -11.08 -9.45 -14.60
CA LYS A 248 -11.58 -10.27 -15.71
C LYS A 248 -10.50 -11.08 -16.42
N TYR A 249 -9.23 -10.78 -16.19
CA TYR A 249 -8.07 -11.38 -16.85
C TYR A 249 -8.08 -11.24 -18.38
N GLU A 250 -8.68 -10.17 -18.91
CA GLU A 250 -8.82 -9.91 -20.34
C GLU A 250 -8.62 -8.43 -20.68
N TYR A 251 -8.35 -8.13 -21.95
CA TYR A 251 -8.34 -6.74 -22.41
C TYR A 251 -9.77 -6.24 -22.61
N ILE A 252 -10.07 -5.10 -21.99
CA ILE A 252 -11.33 -4.41 -22.13
C ILE A 252 -11.13 -3.05 -22.78
N ARG A 253 -12.23 -2.52 -23.30
CA ARG A 253 -12.32 -1.19 -23.87
C ARG A 253 -13.43 -0.41 -23.18
N GLN A 254 -13.18 0.86 -22.96
CA GLN A 254 -14.17 1.78 -22.41
C GLN A 254 -14.02 3.13 -23.09
N SER A 255 -15.13 3.65 -23.62
CA SER A 255 -15.17 4.99 -24.19
C SER A 255 -14.58 6.00 -23.22
N THR A 256 -13.64 6.80 -23.72
CA THR A 256 -12.81 7.67 -22.87
C THR A 256 -12.59 9.01 -23.55
N LYS A 257 -12.61 10.10 -22.78
CA LYS A 257 -12.19 11.42 -23.25
C LYS A 257 -10.67 11.43 -23.47
N VAL A 258 -10.22 11.99 -24.57
CA VAL A 258 -8.80 12.02 -25.00
C VAL A 258 -8.41 13.41 -25.50
N ASN A 259 -7.11 13.69 -25.53
CA ASN A 259 -6.58 14.86 -26.22
C ASN A 259 -5.97 14.46 -27.56
N LEU A 260 -6.30 15.22 -28.60
CA LEU A 260 -5.80 15.06 -29.96
C LEU A 260 -4.79 16.18 -30.19
N LYS A 261 -3.52 15.83 -30.34
CA LYS A 261 -2.44 16.79 -30.60
C LYS A 261 -2.07 16.75 -32.09
N LEU A 262 -2.58 17.73 -32.83
CA LEU A 262 -2.39 17.87 -34.27
C LEU A 262 -1.13 18.70 -34.54
N TYR A 263 -0.20 18.15 -35.33
CA TYR A 263 0.95 18.87 -35.83
C TYR A 263 0.68 19.33 -37.26
N ASN A 264 0.99 20.59 -37.58
CA ASN A 264 0.83 21.14 -38.94
C ASN A 264 1.96 20.63 -39.85
N SER A 265 2.01 19.33 -40.10
CA SER A 265 2.98 18.70 -41.01
C SER A 265 2.32 17.55 -41.76
N HIS A 266 2.24 17.70 -43.08
CA HIS A 266 1.66 16.70 -43.98
C HIS A 266 2.58 15.47 -44.14
N ASN A 267 3.83 15.55 -43.66
CA ASN A 267 4.83 14.48 -43.78
C ASN A 267 5.32 14.00 -42.42
N ILE A 268 5.49 12.69 -42.28
CA ILE A 268 6.17 12.07 -41.15
C ILE A 268 7.65 12.42 -41.23
N THR A 269 8.13 13.17 -40.26
CA THR A 269 9.55 13.46 -40.06
C THR A 269 10.07 12.64 -38.88
N SER A 270 11.39 12.42 -38.81
CA SER A 270 12.03 11.84 -37.62
C SER A 270 11.72 12.65 -36.36
N GLU A 271 11.46 13.95 -36.50
CA GLU A 271 11.04 14.82 -35.41
C GLU A 271 9.65 14.46 -34.86
N PHE A 272 8.69 14.12 -35.74
CA PHE A 272 7.37 13.65 -35.30
C PHE A 272 7.47 12.33 -34.52
N LEU A 273 8.21 11.35 -35.05
CA LEU A 273 8.41 10.06 -34.37
C LEU A 273 9.11 10.21 -33.01
N ASN A 274 10.10 11.11 -32.91
CA ASN A 274 10.75 11.42 -31.64
C ASN A 274 9.75 12.02 -30.61
N LYS A 275 8.80 12.85 -31.07
CA LYS A 275 7.74 13.39 -30.20
C LYS A 275 6.76 12.29 -29.75
N VAL A 276 6.37 11.40 -30.66
CA VAL A 276 5.55 10.21 -30.33
C VAL A 276 6.25 9.37 -29.26
N LYS A 277 7.53 9.05 -29.46
CA LYS A 277 8.33 8.27 -28.50
C LYS A 277 8.43 8.96 -27.13
N ALA A 278 8.68 10.27 -27.10
CA ALA A 278 8.69 11.02 -25.85
C ALA A 278 7.34 10.96 -25.10
N HIS A 279 6.20 10.94 -25.81
CA HIS A 279 4.89 10.76 -25.20
C HIS A 279 4.65 9.33 -24.71
N PHE A 280 5.17 8.33 -25.42
CA PHE A 280 5.14 6.93 -25.03
C PHE A 280 5.92 6.68 -23.73
N GLU A 281 7.15 7.16 -23.63
CA GLU A 281 8.00 7.03 -22.43
C GLU A 281 7.39 7.67 -21.17
N ASN A 282 6.49 8.65 -21.34
CA ASN A 282 5.75 9.27 -20.24
C ASN A 282 4.40 8.60 -19.94
N ASN A 283 4.11 7.42 -20.50
CA ASN A 283 2.86 6.66 -20.32
C ASN A 283 1.58 7.43 -20.71
N HIS A 284 1.72 8.38 -21.63
CA HIS A 284 0.66 9.32 -21.98
C HIS A 284 0.04 9.04 -23.36
N LEU A 285 0.69 8.21 -24.16
CA LEU A 285 0.31 7.88 -25.52
C LEU A 285 -0.72 6.76 -25.56
N TYR A 286 -1.84 7.00 -26.24
CA TYR A 286 -2.80 5.95 -26.60
C TYR A 286 -2.67 5.52 -28.05
N GLY A 287 -2.20 6.41 -28.93
CA GLY A 287 -2.08 6.03 -30.33
C GLY A 287 -1.76 7.18 -31.26
N ILE A 288 -1.82 6.85 -32.54
CA ILE A 288 -1.65 7.78 -33.66
C ILE A 288 -2.89 7.67 -34.55
N SER A 289 -3.32 8.80 -35.08
CA SER A 289 -4.41 8.89 -36.06
C SER A 289 -3.98 9.78 -37.21
N GLN A 290 -4.75 9.81 -38.29
CA GLN A 290 -4.61 10.79 -39.36
C GLN A 290 -5.96 11.44 -39.67
N ASN A 291 -6.00 12.77 -39.74
CA ASN A 291 -7.22 13.51 -40.05
C ASN A 291 -7.60 13.39 -41.54
N PRO A 292 -8.79 13.87 -41.95
CA PRO A 292 -9.20 13.86 -43.36
C PRO A 292 -8.26 14.65 -44.30
N ASP A 293 -7.53 15.63 -43.77
CA ASP A 293 -6.55 16.45 -44.50
C ASP A 293 -5.17 15.76 -44.63
N LYS A 294 -5.05 14.52 -44.13
CA LYS A 294 -3.84 13.68 -44.11
C LYS A 294 -2.73 14.12 -43.16
N ASP A 295 -3.00 15.04 -42.25
CA ASP A 295 -2.10 15.37 -41.14
C ASP A 295 -2.19 14.32 -40.03
N TYR A 296 -1.04 13.98 -39.44
CA TYR A 296 -0.95 13.03 -38.34
C TYR A 296 -1.29 13.69 -36.99
N ILE A 297 -2.00 12.95 -36.16
CA ILE A 297 -2.46 13.35 -34.83
C ILE A 297 -1.90 12.36 -33.80
N ILE A 298 -1.31 12.88 -32.72
CA ILE A 298 -0.97 12.09 -31.55
C ILE A 298 -2.17 12.04 -30.61
N ILE A 299 -2.59 10.84 -30.22
CA ILE A 299 -3.71 10.60 -29.32
C ILE A 299 -3.18 10.36 -27.91
N LEU A 300 -3.57 11.22 -27.00
CA LEU A 300 -3.07 11.29 -25.64
C LEU A 300 -4.19 11.08 -24.62
N GLN A 301 -3.84 10.62 -23.42
CA GLN A 301 -4.71 10.68 -22.25
C GLN A 301 -5.23 12.12 -22.05
N ASP A 302 -6.45 12.28 -21.50
CA ASP A 302 -7.04 13.59 -21.18
C ASP A 302 -6.29 14.32 -20.05
N MET A 303 -5.15 14.91 -20.40
CA MET A 303 -4.21 15.56 -19.49
C MET A 303 -4.21 17.08 -19.63
N TYR A 304 -4.88 17.64 -20.63
CA TYR A 304 -4.90 19.07 -20.88
C TYR A 304 -6.05 19.77 -20.16
N CYS A 305 -5.77 20.94 -19.59
CA CYS A 305 -6.80 21.74 -18.94
C CYS A 305 -7.72 22.40 -19.98
N ASP A 306 -9.03 22.20 -19.83
CA ASP A 306 -10.04 22.76 -20.73
C ASP A 306 -10.08 24.31 -20.71
N LYS A 307 -9.50 24.96 -19.68
CA LYS A 307 -9.52 26.43 -19.50
C LYS A 307 -8.28 27.15 -20.06
N CYS A 308 -7.09 26.55 -19.94
CA CYS A 308 -5.83 27.22 -20.27
C CYS A 308 -4.88 26.39 -21.14
N VAL A 309 -5.30 25.19 -21.57
CA VAL A 309 -4.54 24.33 -22.50
C VAL A 309 -3.16 23.93 -21.98
N SER A 310 -2.89 24.13 -20.69
CA SER A 310 -1.68 23.66 -20.04
C SER A 310 -1.87 22.21 -19.58
N LYS A 311 -0.79 21.44 -19.58
CA LYS A 311 -0.80 20.08 -19.01
C LYS A 311 -1.14 20.14 -17.51
N CYS A 312 -2.06 19.29 -17.09
CA CYS A 312 -2.38 19.07 -15.68
C CYS A 312 -1.30 18.20 -15.06
N LEU A 313 -0.89 18.52 -13.83
CA LEU A 313 0.08 17.71 -13.09
C LEU A 313 -0.56 16.44 -12.53
N ASP A 314 -1.85 16.52 -12.21
CA ASP A 314 -2.66 15.40 -11.76
C ASP A 314 -3.79 15.19 -12.76
N THR A 315 -3.66 14.15 -13.60
CA THR A 315 -4.63 13.82 -14.64
C THR A 315 -5.92 13.20 -14.07
N TYR A 316 -5.85 12.59 -12.88
CA TYR A 316 -7.02 11.98 -12.24
C TYR A 316 -8.00 13.05 -11.72
N TYR A 317 -7.48 14.11 -11.08
CA TYR A 317 -8.31 15.23 -10.59
C TYR A 317 -8.29 16.46 -11.49
N LYS A 318 -7.75 16.34 -12.73
CA LYS A 318 -7.56 17.45 -13.68
C LYS A 318 -7.00 18.73 -13.04
N TRP A 319 -6.06 18.59 -12.12
CA TRP A 319 -5.54 19.73 -11.39
C TRP A 319 -4.53 20.51 -12.24
N CYS A 320 -4.88 21.75 -12.56
CA CYS A 320 -4.08 22.61 -13.42
C CYS A 320 -3.37 23.71 -12.61
N LYS A 321 -2.05 23.56 -12.40
CA LYS A 321 -1.22 24.53 -11.66
C LYS A 321 -1.35 25.97 -12.18
N PRO A 322 -1.24 26.26 -13.49
CA PRO A 322 -1.45 27.63 -13.99
C PRO A 322 -2.81 28.22 -13.64
N CYS A 323 -3.90 27.45 -13.76
CA CYS A 323 -5.24 27.91 -13.37
C CYS A 323 -5.31 28.19 -11.87
N GLN A 324 -4.71 27.35 -11.03
CA GLN A 324 -4.70 27.57 -9.59
C GLN A 324 -3.89 28.80 -9.19
N ILE A 325 -2.70 28.96 -9.76
CA ILE A 325 -1.88 30.17 -9.55
C ILE A 325 -2.66 31.41 -9.95
N ASN A 326 -3.36 31.40 -11.09
CA ASN A 326 -4.17 32.54 -11.51
C ASN A 326 -5.34 32.80 -10.56
N ASN A 327 -5.98 31.76 -10.03
CA ASN A 327 -7.03 31.90 -9.01
C ASN A 327 -6.47 32.53 -7.71
N LEU A 328 -5.30 32.09 -7.25
CA LEU A 328 -4.63 32.67 -6.09
C LEU A 328 -4.25 34.14 -6.33
N LYS A 329 -3.67 34.46 -7.50
CA LYS A 329 -3.33 35.83 -7.91
C LYS A 329 -4.53 36.77 -7.85
N ASN A 330 -5.70 36.32 -8.30
CA ASN A 330 -6.93 37.10 -8.22
C ASN A 330 -7.36 37.42 -6.77
N ASN A 331 -6.88 36.65 -5.79
CA ASN A 331 -7.17 36.81 -4.37
C ASN A 331 -6.04 37.46 -3.56
N PHE A 332 -4.91 37.86 -4.18
CA PHE A 332 -3.79 38.48 -3.46
C PHE A 332 -4.20 39.70 -2.63
N THR A 333 -5.14 40.49 -3.13
CA THR A 333 -5.67 41.68 -2.42
C THR A 333 -6.46 41.33 -1.16
N ASN A 334 -6.94 40.09 -1.01
CA ASN A 334 -7.69 39.63 0.16
C ASN A 334 -6.78 39.21 1.32
N TRP A 335 -5.48 39.00 1.07
CA TRP A 335 -4.50 38.53 2.05
C TRP A 335 -3.41 39.56 2.36
N THR A 336 -3.77 40.83 2.43
CA THR A 336 -2.81 41.89 2.80
C THR A 336 -2.70 42.04 4.31
N SER A 337 -1.46 42.06 4.78
CA SER A 337 -1.06 42.37 6.15
C SER A 337 -0.89 43.86 6.40
N GLY A 338 -0.84 44.68 5.34
CA GLY A 338 -0.37 46.06 5.39
C GLY A 338 1.16 46.20 5.49
N ASN A 339 1.91 45.08 5.51
CA ASN A 339 3.36 45.05 5.42
C ASN A 339 3.80 44.41 4.10
N GLU A 340 4.39 45.21 3.21
CA GLU A 340 4.80 44.78 1.87
C GLU A 340 5.74 43.56 1.89
N LYS A 341 6.64 43.45 2.87
CA LYS A 341 7.57 42.32 2.96
C LYS A 341 6.85 41.00 3.27
N ILE A 342 5.85 41.02 4.16
CA ILE A 342 5.04 39.83 4.48
C ILE A 342 4.13 39.47 3.32
N ASP A 343 3.50 40.48 2.70
CA ASP A 343 2.60 40.26 1.57
C ASP A 343 3.34 39.62 0.40
N ASN A 344 4.54 40.12 0.06
CA ASN A 344 5.40 39.53 -0.97
C ASN A 344 5.81 38.10 -0.62
N LEU A 345 6.20 37.84 0.64
CA LEU A 345 6.57 36.51 1.10
C LEU A 345 5.41 35.49 0.98
N ILE A 346 4.19 35.89 1.36
CA ILE A 346 2.99 35.05 1.22
C ILE A 346 2.72 34.75 -0.25
N GLN A 347 2.80 35.77 -1.12
CA GLN A 347 2.59 35.59 -2.56
C GLN A 347 3.64 34.66 -3.18
N GLU A 348 4.92 34.81 -2.83
CA GLU A 348 5.99 33.89 -3.27
C GLU A 348 5.65 32.44 -2.89
N MET A 349 5.32 32.17 -1.63
CA MET A 349 4.93 30.84 -1.16
C MET A 349 3.69 30.27 -1.87
N GLN A 350 2.69 31.12 -2.18
CA GLN A 350 1.49 30.72 -2.91
C GLN A 350 1.77 30.32 -4.37
N LEU A 351 2.84 30.85 -4.99
CA LEU A 351 3.25 30.48 -6.36
C LEU A 351 4.00 29.15 -6.41
N GLU A 352 4.50 28.67 -5.27
CA GLU A 352 5.25 27.41 -5.15
C GLU A 352 4.36 26.16 -5.08
N ILE A 353 3.03 26.28 -5.04
CA ILE A 353 2.12 25.12 -5.01
C ILE A 353 2.38 24.17 -6.20
N ILE A 354 2.40 22.86 -5.95
CA ILE A 354 2.66 21.82 -6.94
C ILE A 354 1.58 20.74 -6.97
N ASN A 355 0.79 20.57 -5.90
CA ASN A 355 -0.23 19.53 -5.83
C ASN A 355 -1.47 19.98 -5.04
N THR A 356 -2.50 19.14 -5.05
CA THR A 356 -3.80 19.37 -4.37
C THR A 356 -3.75 19.30 -2.85
N SER A 357 -2.69 18.74 -2.26
CA SER A 357 -2.49 18.63 -0.81
C SER A 357 -1.65 19.76 -0.21
N ASP A 358 -1.07 20.63 -1.03
CA ASP A 358 -0.31 21.77 -0.54
C ASP A 358 -1.21 22.76 0.21
N ASN A 359 -0.73 23.26 1.35
CA ASN A 359 -1.43 24.30 2.09
C ASN A 359 -1.40 25.61 1.30
N THR A 360 -2.56 26.28 1.21
CA THR A 360 -2.60 27.66 0.75
C THR A 360 -2.21 28.55 1.94
N ILE A 361 -1.10 29.27 1.82
CA ILE A 361 -0.61 30.15 2.89
C ILE A 361 -1.38 31.45 2.85
N GLU A 362 -1.86 31.93 3.99
CA GLU A 362 -2.71 33.12 4.06
C GLU A 362 -2.20 34.14 5.08
N TRP A 363 -2.53 35.42 4.87
CA TRP A 363 -2.58 36.37 5.97
C TRP A 363 -3.90 36.18 6.71
N ILE A 364 -3.82 36.00 8.04
CA ILE A 364 -4.97 35.70 8.88
C ILE A 364 -5.11 36.81 9.92
N THR A 365 -6.26 37.48 9.93
CA THR A 365 -6.53 38.53 10.92
C THR A 365 -6.69 37.91 12.31
N TYR A 366 -6.07 38.51 13.34
CA TYR A 366 -6.04 37.93 14.70
C TYR A 366 -7.44 37.62 15.29
N ASN A 367 -8.46 38.39 14.92
CA ASN A 367 -9.85 38.18 15.35
C ASN A 367 -10.48 36.87 14.84
N GLN A 368 -9.80 36.13 13.96
CA GLN A 368 -10.19 34.81 13.46
C GLN A 368 -9.94 33.69 14.48
N PHE A 369 -9.16 33.95 15.53
CA PHE A 369 -8.82 32.96 16.54
C PHE A 369 -9.70 33.09 17.79
N ASN A 370 -10.27 31.96 18.21
CA ASN A 370 -11.03 31.82 19.45
C ASN A 370 -10.38 30.76 20.35
N TYR A 371 -10.73 30.77 21.64
CA TYR A 371 -10.29 29.78 22.62
C TYR A 371 -8.75 29.62 22.67
N ILE A 372 -8.05 30.76 22.63
CA ILE A 372 -6.59 30.80 22.66
C ILE A 372 -6.11 30.34 24.04
N LYS A 373 -5.30 29.27 24.07
CA LYS A 373 -4.74 28.66 25.28
C LYS A 373 -3.23 28.54 25.13
N GLU A 374 -2.48 29.08 26.09
CA GLU A 374 -1.02 28.91 26.14
C GLU A 374 -0.65 27.44 26.38
N LEU A 375 0.29 26.93 25.58
CA LEU A 375 0.83 25.57 25.69
C LEU A 375 2.20 25.58 26.37
N GLY A 376 3.01 26.60 26.09
CA GLY A 376 4.30 26.78 26.73
C GLY A 376 5.13 27.87 26.05
N LYS A 377 6.17 28.29 26.74
CA LYS A 377 7.07 29.37 26.33
C LYS A 377 8.51 28.87 26.25
N ASP A 378 9.19 29.23 25.19
CA ASP A 378 10.64 29.09 25.08
C ASP A 378 11.32 30.47 25.12
N GLU A 379 12.63 30.53 24.89
CA GLU A 379 13.41 31.77 24.99
C GLU A 379 12.96 32.83 23.98
N PHE A 380 12.46 32.41 22.80
CA PHE A 380 12.22 33.30 21.66
C PHE A 380 10.73 33.43 21.28
N SER A 381 9.90 32.47 21.69
CA SER A 381 8.52 32.35 21.26
C SER A 381 7.61 31.77 22.35
N THR A 382 6.31 32.03 22.21
CA THR A 382 5.27 31.41 23.03
C THR A 382 4.31 30.65 22.12
N MET A 383 4.06 29.39 22.46
CA MET A 383 3.16 28.52 21.72
C MET A 383 1.76 28.53 22.33
N TYR A 384 0.74 28.68 21.50
CA TYR A 384 -0.66 28.62 21.89
C TYR A 384 -1.42 27.61 21.02
N SER A 385 -2.50 27.06 21.54
CA SER A 385 -3.54 26.36 20.78
C SER A 385 -4.72 27.32 20.59
N ALA A 386 -5.34 27.33 19.41
CA ALA A 386 -6.54 28.12 19.14
C ALA A 386 -7.49 27.42 18.16
N ILE A 387 -8.73 27.88 18.09
CA ILE A 387 -9.68 27.54 17.04
C ILE A 387 -9.73 28.66 16.02
N TRP A 388 -9.35 28.36 14.78
CA TRP A 388 -9.53 29.25 13.63
C TRP A 388 -10.97 29.12 13.10
N LYS A 389 -11.74 30.21 13.16
CA LYS A 389 -13.16 30.28 12.75
C LYS A 389 -13.37 29.82 11.31
N ASP A 390 -12.71 30.49 10.37
CA ASP A 390 -12.86 30.19 8.94
C ASP A 390 -12.13 28.90 8.56
N GLY A 391 -10.99 28.63 9.20
CA GLY A 391 -10.14 27.47 8.93
C GLY A 391 -9.36 27.58 7.61
N PRO A 392 -8.42 26.65 7.37
CA PRO A 392 -7.51 26.71 6.23
C PRO A 392 -8.26 26.51 4.91
N LEU A 393 -7.84 27.26 3.89
CA LEU A 393 -8.28 27.05 2.52
C LEU A 393 -7.61 25.79 1.95
N LYS A 394 -8.41 24.82 1.49
CA LYS A 394 -7.92 23.58 0.89
C LYS A 394 -8.61 23.32 -0.43
N TYR A 395 -7.90 22.70 -1.36
CA TYR A 395 -8.48 22.31 -2.64
C TYR A 395 -9.33 21.05 -2.46
N ASP A 396 -10.63 21.16 -2.76
CA ASP A 396 -11.54 20.02 -2.78
C ASP A 396 -11.37 19.25 -4.09
N LYS A 397 -10.88 18.02 -4.00
CA LYS A 397 -10.64 17.16 -5.16
C LYS A 397 -11.92 16.72 -5.87
N LYS A 398 -13.06 16.70 -5.18
CA LYS A 398 -14.35 16.30 -5.77
C LYS A 398 -15.00 17.47 -6.49
N GLU A 399 -15.07 18.61 -5.82
CA GLU A 399 -15.71 19.82 -6.36
C GLU A 399 -14.79 20.60 -7.31
N HIS A 400 -13.48 20.30 -7.34
CA HIS A 400 -12.47 20.98 -8.14
C HIS A 400 -12.32 22.48 -7.81
N GLU A 401 -12.61 22.85 -6.57
CA GLU A 401 -12.63 24.22 -6.08
C GLU A 401 -12.03 24.32 -4.67
N TYR A 402 -11.62 25.51 -4.27
CA TYR A 402 -11.13 25.74 -2.92
C TYR A 402 -12.29 25.87 -1.94
N SER A 403 -12.23 25.11 -0.85
CA SER A 403 -13.20 25.15 0.24
C SER A 403 -12.49 25.29 1.59
N ARG A 404 -13.25 25.68 2.62
CA ARG A 404 -12.73 25.84 3.98
C ARG A 404 -13.37 24.86 4.93
N LYS A 405 -12.54 24.22 5.75
CA LYS A 405 -13.01 23.48 6.92
C LYS A 405 -13.07 24.41 8.13
N GLN A 406 -14.25 24.96 8.38
CA GLN A 406 -14.48 25.88 9.50
C GLN A 406 -14.15 25.23 10.86
N LYS A 407 -13.86 26.08 11.85
CA LYS A 407 -13.59 25.70 13.25
C LYS A 407 -12.45 24.68 13.37
N THR A 408 -11.37 24.93 12.64
CA THR A 408 -10.18 24.07 12.67
C THR A 408 -9.28 24.46 13.84
N LYS A 409 -8.84 23.47 14.62
CA LYS A 409 -7.83 23.67 15.67
C LYS A 409 -6.46 23.89 15.02
N VAL A 410 -5.71 24.87 15.51
CA VAL A 410 -4.38 25.27 15.02
C VAL A 410 -3.46 25.60 16.18
N ASN A 411 -2.15 25.55 15.93
CA ASN A 411 -1.15 26.07 16.86
C ASN A 411 -0.69 27.46 16.40
N LEU A 412 -0.54 28.39 17.34
CA LEU A 412 -0.07 29.75 17.11
C LEU A 412 1.29 29.90 17.78
N LYS A 413 2.33 30.13 16.99
CA LYS A 413 3.68 30.43 17.50
C LYS A 413 3.91 31.93 17.44
N LEU A 414 3.85 32.59 18.60
CA LEU A 414 4.01 34.04 18.76
C LEU A 414 5.49 34.36 19.01
N TYR A 415 6.07 35.24 18.20
CA TYR A 415 7.45 35.71 18.36
C TYR A 415 7.45 37.03 19.11
N ASN A 416 8.30 37.18 20.13
CA ASN A 416 8.41 38.43 20.88
C ASN A 416 9.19 39.50 20.09
N SER A 417 8.83 39.73 18.83
CA SER A 417 9.43 40.72 17.94
C SER A 417 8.35 41.34 17.04
N GLN A 418 8.31 42.67 17.08
CA GLN A 418 7.51 43.50 16.18
C GLN A 418 8.18 43.67 14.81
N ASN A 419 9.47 43.35 14.70
CA ASN A 419 10.26 43.51 13.49
C ASN A 419 10.45 42.16 12.78
N ILE A 420 10.37 42.19 11.46
CA ILE A 420 10.67 41.04 10.60
C ILE A 420 12.20 40.89 10.56
N THR A 421 12.71 39.85 11.20
CA THR A 421 14.13 39.46 11.18
C THR A 421 14.36 38.34 10.17
N ASP A 422 15.61 38.17 9.72
CA ASP A 422 15.98 37.04 8.85
C ASP A 422 15.73 35.68 9.53
N GLU A 423 15.87 35.62 10.86
CA GLU A 423 15.55 34.44 11.67
C GLU A 423 14.07 34.05 11.56
N PHE A 424 13.15 35.02 11.72
CA PHE A 424 11.72 34.79 11.54
C PHE A 424 11.40 34.30 10.12
N LEU A 425 11.98 34.94 9.09
CA LEU A 425 11.78 34.55 7.69
C LEU A 425 12.29 33.13 7.41
N ASN A 426 13.44 32.76 7.97
CA ASN A 426 14.00 31.41 7.81
C ASN A 426 13.10 30.35 8.47
N GLU A 427 12.49 30.71 9.60
CA GLU A 427 11.57 29.81 10.29
C GLU A 427 10.23 29.66 9.57
N VAL A 428 9.67 30.74 9.00
CA VAL A 428 8.52 30.68 8.08
C VAL A 428 8.78 29.67 6.96
N LYS A 429 9.95 29.76 6.30
CA LYS A 429 10.35 28.84 5.23
C LYS A 429 10.48 27.40 5.73
N THR A 430 10.99 27.20 6.94
CA THR A 430 11.11 25.87 7.55
C THR A 430 9.75 25.22 7.73
N TYR A 431 8.77 25.94 8.30
CA TYR A 431 7.42 25.42 8.49
C TYR A 431 6.65 25.27 7.18
N PHE A 432 6.89 26.15 6.20
CA PHE A 432 6.33 26.04 4.86
C PHE A 432 6.82 24.78 4.13
N ASN A 433 8.13 24.53 4.13
CA ASN A 433 8.73 23.35 3.52
C ASN A 433 8.28 22.06 4.22
N GLY A 434 8.11 22.11 5.55
CA GLY A 434 7.52 21.01 6.33
C GLY A 434 6.01 20.83 6.14
N LYS A 435 5.35 21.65 5.32
CA LYS A 435 3.89 21.64 5.07
C LYS A 435 3.05 21.84 6.33
N TYR A 436 3.61 22.47 7.36
CA TYR A 436 2.93 22.75 8.63
C TYR A 436 2.36 24.15 8.70
N LEU A 437 2.84 25.07 7.86
CA LEU A 437 2.36 26.45 7.84
C LEU A 437 1.00 26.54 7.15
N HIS A 438 0.05 27.22 7.80
CA HIS A 438 -1.21 27.65 7.22
C HIS A 438 -1.22 29.14 6.91
N GLY A 439 -0.47 29.94 7.65
CA GLY A 439 -0.46 31.38 7.44
C GLY A 439 0.35 32.16 8.46
N ILE A 440 0.32 33.47 8.28
CA ILE A 440 0.94 34.45 9.18
C ILE A 440 -0.19 35.34 9.70
N SER A 441 -0.10 35.70 10.97
CA SER A 441 -0.98 36.66 11.64
C SER A 441 -0.12 37.66 12.41
N GLN A 442 -0.74 38.71 12.93
CA GLN A 442 -0.09 39.64 13.86
C GLN A 442 -1.03 39.94 15.02
N ASN A 443 -0.50 39.92 16.25
CA ASN A 443 -1.25 40.30 17.43
C ASN A 443 -1.66 41.77 17.33
N THR A 444 -2.94 42.06 17.54
CA THR A 444 -3.49 43.41 17.37
C THR A 444 -2.96 44.42 18.38
N GLU A 445 -2.62 43.97 19.59
CA GLU A 445 -2.16 44.78 20.71
C GLU A 445 -0.63 44.92 20.71
N THR A 446 0.09 43.80 20.68
CA THR A 446 1.56 43.80 20.83
C THR A 446 2.28 44.07 19.51
N LYS A 447 1.60 43.92 18.37
CA LYS A 447 2.17 43.97 17.00
C LYS A 447 3.19 42.88 16.69
N ASP A 448 3.29 41.87 17.55
CA ASP A 448 4.12 40.70 17.35
C ASP A 448 3.55 39.79 16.27
N TYR A 449 4.43 39.22 15.45
CA TYR A 449 4.04 38.27 14.41
C TYR A 449 3.77 36.88 14.98
N ILE A 450 2.83 36.19 14.35
CA ILE A 450 2.33 34.87 14.74
C ILE A 450 2.42 33.95 13.52
N LEU A 451 3.06 32.80 13.67
CA LEU A 451 2.92 31.71 12.71
C LEU A 451 1.70 30.87 13.06
N VAL A 452 0.85 30.63 12.07
CA VAL A 452 -0.35 29.79 12.20
C VAL A 452 -0.01 28.43 11.62
N LEU A 453 0.08 27.43 12.48
CA LEU A 453 0.58 26.10 12.19
C LEU A 453 -0.54 25.06 12.32
N GLU A 454 -0.38 23.93 11.64
CA GLU A 454 -1.21 22.75 11.82
C GLU A 454 -1.20 22.26 13.29
N ASP A 455 -2.26 21.57 13.70
CA ASP A 455 -2.42 21.02 15.06
C ASP A 455 -1.51 19.80 15.32
N VAL A 456 -0.19 20.03 15.37
CA VAL A 456 0.86 19.02 15.52
C VAL A 456 1.52 18.98 16.89
N TYR A 457 1.11 19.83 17.83
CA TYR A 457 1.65 19.92 19.18
C TYR A 457 0.69 19.36 20.23
N CYS A 458 1.25 18.66 21.21
CA CYS A 458 0.48 18.06 22.30
C CYS A 458 0.07 19.09 23.35
N ASP A 459 -1.24 19.20 23.62
CA ASP A 459 -1.80 20.13 24.62
C ASP A 459 -1.28 19.90 26.06
N LYS A 460 -0.77 18.70 26.36
CA LYS A 460 -0.31 18.31 27.71
C LYS A 460 1.15 18.70 27.98
N CYS A 461 2.02 18.62 26.97
CA CYS A 461 3.47 18.77 27.17
C CYS A 461 4.14 19.72 26.19
N ASN A 462 3.39 20.33 25.27
CA ASN A 462 3.88 21.23 24.23
C ASN A 462 4.95 20.63 23.31
N LYS A 463 5.15 19.30 23.33
CA LYS A 463 6.02 18.61 22.38
C LYS A 463 5.23 18.24 21.15
N LYS A 464 5.90 18.26 20.00
CA LYS A 464 5.36 17.77 18.73
C LYS A 464 4.91 16.31 18.90
N PHE A 465 3.78 15.94 18.29
CA PHE A 465 3.33 14.56 18.29
C PHE A 465 4.37 13.65 17.62
N THR A 466 4.55 12.46 18.18
CA THR A 466 5.46 11.44 17.63
C THR A 466 4.85 10.80 16.38
N ILE A 467 3.52 10.61 16.39
CA ILE A 467 2.76 10.25 15.19
C ILE A 467 1.64 11.28 15.03
N GLU A 468 1.84 12.22 14.11
CA GLU A 468 0.99 13.40 13.89
C GLU A 468 -0.44 13.02 13.50
N HIS A 469 -0.59 12.10 12.53
CA HIS A 469 -1.91 11.66 12.04
C HIS A 469 -2.80 11.08 13.14
N TYR A 470 -2.21 10.47 14.18
CA TYR A 470 -2.94 9.91 15.32
C TYR A 470 -2.84 10.77 16.58
N LYS A 471 -2.28 11.99 16.46
CA LYS A 471 -1.98 12.90 17.58
C LYS A 471 -1.37 12.20 18.79
N TRP A 472 -0.51 11.23 18.53
CA TRP A 472 0.04 10.36 19.57
C TRP A 472 1.34 10.96 20.11
N CYS A 473 1.39 11.17 21.43
CA CYS A 473 2.51 11.82 22.10
C CYS A 473 3.28 10.82 22.98
N LYS A 474 4.38 10.25 22.46
CA LYS A 474 5.23 9.32 23.20
C LYS A 474 5.72 9.89 24.55
N PRO A 475 6.18 11.16 24.65
CA PRO A 475 6.59 11.73 25.93
C PRO A 475 5.47 11.76 26.98
N CYS A 476 4.24 12.11 26.59
CA CYS A 476 3.11 12.10 27.52
C CYS A 476 2.77 10.69 27.97
N GLN A 477 2.86 9.71 27.07
CA GLN A 477 2.63 8.32 27.43
C GLN A 477 3.65 7.81 28.43
N ILE A 478 4.95 8.03 28.19
CA ILE A 478 6.00 7.60 29.12
C ILE A 478 5.76 8.23 30.49
N ASN A 479 5.48 9.54 30.54
CA ASN A 479 5.17 10.23 31.79
C ASN A 479 3.89 9.72 32.49
N ASP A 480 2.88 9.30 31.73
CA ASP A 480 1.64 8.73 32.29
C ASP A 480 1.89 7.30 32.81
N LEU A 481 2.80 6.54 32.19
CA LEU A 481 3.21 5.19 32.61
C LEU A 481 4.17 5.20 33.81
N GLU A 482 5.04 6.20 33.96
CA GLU A 482 5.96 6.30 35.11
C GLU A 482 5.25 6.63 36.44
N LYS A 483 3.97 7.00 36.40
CA LYS A 483 3.22 7.38 37.60
C LYS A 483 2.57 6.17 38.28
N ASN A 484 2.82 6.04 39.59
CA ASN A 484 1.98 5.33 40.57
C ASN A 484 1.91 3.79 40.49
N TRP A 485 2.93 3.10 39.98
CA TRP A 485 3.04 1.64 40.15
C TRP A 485 4.48 1.21 40.49
N THR A 486 4.60 0.15 41.28
CA THR A 486 5.85 -0.58 41.54
C THR A 486 5.47 -2.03 41.82
N SER A 487 6.29 -2.97 41.36
CA SER A 487 6.17 -4.38 41.74
C SER A 487 6.66 -4.65 43.18
N GLY A 488 7.33 -3.66 43.80
CA GLY A 488 8.11 -3.85 45.02
C GLY A 488 9.48 -4.49 44.77
N ASN A 489 9.86 -4.73 43.50
CA ASN A 489 11.14 -5.28 43.12
C ASN A 489 11.82 -4.43 42.03
N GLU A 490 12.98 -3.86 42.36
CA GLU A 490 13.73 -2.96 41.49
C GLU A 490 14.12 -3.60 40.13
N LYS A 491 14.47 -4.90 40.10
CA LYS A 491 14.85 -5.58 38.86
C LYS A 491 13.67 -5.72 37.90
N ILE A 492 12.47 -6.02 38.42
CA ILE A 492 11.25 -6.12 37.61
C ILE A 492 10.82 -4.73 37.13
N ASP A 493 10.87 -3.74 38.01
CA ASP A 493 10.49 -2.36 37.68
C ASP A 493 11.40 -1.81 36.55
N ASN A 494 12.72 -2.02 36.64
CA ASN A 494 13.68 -1.64 35.61
C ASN A 494 13.40 -2.36 34.27
N LEU A 495 13.10 -3.66 34.29
CA LEU A 495 12.77 -4.42 33.06
C LEU A 495 11.52 -3.87 32.38
N ILE A 496 10.47 -3.58 33.14
CA ILE A 496 9.22 -3.03 32.60
C ILE A 496 9.46 -1.62 32.03
N GLN A 497 10.19 -0.76 32.74
CA GLN A 497 10.54 0.58 32.25
C GLN A 497 11.35 0.52 30.95
N GLU A 498 12.35 -0.36 30.86
CA GLU A 498 13.15 -0.55 29.64
C GLU A 498 12.26 -0.91 28.44
N LYS A 499 11.26 -1.78 28.64
CA LYS A 499 10.31 -2.16 27.59
C LYS A 499 9.35 -1.01 27.22
N GLN A 500 8.86 -0.25 28.19
CA GLN A 500 8.01 0.91 27.93
C GLN A 500 8.74 2.01 27.13
N LEU A 501 10.04 2.23 27.38
CA LEU A 501 10.85 3.20 26.64
C LEU A 501 11.07 2.82 25.16
N LYS A 502 11.04 1.51 24.85
CA LYS A 502 11.20 0.95 23.50
C LYS A 502 9.96 1.10 22.61
N ILE A 503 8.81 1.50 23.16
CA ILE A 503 7.58 1.75 22.38
C ILE A 503 7.85 2.80 21.30
N SER A 504 7.49 2.47 20.07
CA SER A 504 7.75 3.29 18.88
C SER A 504 6.47 3.72 18.16
N VAL A 505 5.39 2.94 18.30
CA VAL A 505 4.11 3.20 17.64
C VAL A 505 2.92 3.06 18.59
N SER A 506 1.81 3.70 18.23
CA SER A 506 0.60 3.80 19.07
C SER A 506 -0.12 2.47 19.33
N HIS A 507 0.21 1.41 18.58
CA HIS A 507 -0.38 0.09 18.75
C HIS A 507 0.58 -0.93 19.40
N ASP A 508 1.76 -0.50 19.86
CA ASP A 508 2.66 -1.37 20.62
C ASP A 508 1.99 -1.80 21.93
N ILE A 509 2.27 -3.04 22.34
CA ILE A 509 1.78 -3.56 23.62
C ILE A 509 2.54 -2.86 24.74
N ILE A 510 1.80 -2.24 25.65
CA ILE A 510 2.36 -1.62 26.85
C ILE A 510 2.54 -2.70 27.91
N VAL A 511 3.80 -2.97 28.26
CA VAL A 511 4.15 -3.85 29.37
C VAL A 511 3.87 -3.11 30.69
N GLU A 512 3.16 -3.73 31.62
CA GLU A 512 2.86 -3.14 32.93
C GLU A 512 2.82 -4.20 34.03
N TRP A 513 3.04 -3.78 35.28
CA TRP A 513 2.86 -4.64 36.44
C TRP A 513 1.37 -4.79 36.78
N ILE A 514 0.91 -6.03 36.96
CA ILE A 514 -0.50 -6.32 37.26
C ILE A 514 -0.59 -7.03 38.62
N PRO A 515 -1.17 -6.39 39.65
CA PRO A 515 -1.40 -7.05 40.93
C PRO A 515 -2.31 -8.27 40.78
N TYR A 516 -1.99 -9.35 41.50
CA TYR A 516 -2.70 -10.63 41.38
C TYR A 516 -4.22 -10.52 41.63
N ASN A 517 -4.66 -9.62 42.51
CA ASN A 517 -6.08 -9.39 42.82
C ASN A 517 -6.90 -8.78 41.64
N ARG A 518 -6.23 -8.39 40.54
CA ARG A 518 -6.87 -7.93 39.30
C ARG A 518 -7.29 -9.07 38.37
N PHE A 519 -6.96 -10.31 38.73
CA PHE A 519 -7.41 -11.51 38.01
C PHE A 519 -8.62 -12.17 38.70
N ASN A 520 -9.57 -12.63 37.90
CA ASN A 520 -10.75 -13.40 38.30
C ASN A 520 -10.84 -14.72 37.52
N ASN A 521 -11.70 -15.64 37.95
CA ASN A 521 -12.00 -16.89 37.25
C ASN A 521 -10.73 -17.68 36.87
N ILE A 522 -9.77 -17.74 37.80
CA ILE A 522 -8.49 -18.39 37.58
C ILE A 522 -8.70 -19.91 37.53
N LYS A 523 -8.34 -20.54 36.41
CA LYS A 523 -8.49 -21.98 36.16
C LYS A 523 -7.16 -22.55 35.69
N GLU A 524 -6.68 -23.59 36.36
CA GLU A 524 -5.50 -24.34 35.94
C GLU A 524 -5.78 -25.04 34.60
N LEU A 525 -4.81 -25.00 33.69
CA LEU A 525 -4.88 -25.64 32.37
C LEU A 525 -3.90 -26.81 32.24
N GLY A 526 -2.78 -26.75 32.96
CA GLY A 526 -1.76 -27.77 32.91
C GLY A 526 -0.52 -27.37 33.70
N LYS A 527 0.23 -28.37 34.12
CA LYS A 527 1.45 -28.24 34.92
C LYS A 527 2.55 -29.07 34.29
N ASP A 528 3.73 -28.47 34.10
CA ASP A 528 4.96 -29.18 33.77
C ASP A 528 5.93 -29.15 34.98
N GLU A 529 7.15 -29.63 34.80
CA GLU A 529 8.16 -29.67 35.86
C GLU A 529 8.58 -28.26 36.35
N PHE A 530 8.42 -27.22 35.53
CA PHE A 530 8.96 -25.88 35.77
C PHE A 530 7.89 -24.83 36.10
N ALA A 531 6.70 -24.97 35.53
CA ALA A 531 5.62 -23.99 35.64
C ALA A 531 4.22 -24.60 35.61
N THR A 532 3.28 -23.86 36.19
CA THR A 532 1.84 -24.14 36.08
C THR A 532 1.17 -23.05 35.25
N ILE A 533 0.39 -23.42 34.25
CA ILE A 533 -0.33 -22.49 33.37
C ILE A 533 -1.78 -22.39 33.84
N TYR A 534 -2.26 -21.16 34.00
CA TYR A 534 -3.64 -20.85 34.32
C TYR A 534 -4.26 -20.00 33.20
N SER A 535 -5.58 -20.10 33.01
CA SER A 535 -6.38 -19.05 32.37
C SER A 535 -7.03 -18.18 33.44
N ALA A 536 -7.19 -16.90 33.17
CA ALA A 536 -7.86 -15.95 34.06
C ALA A 536 -8.55 -14.85 33.26
N ILE A 537 -9.45 -14.11 33.90
CA ILE A 537 -10.01 -12.86 33.38
C ILE A 537 -9.28 -11.71 34.06
N TRP A 538 -8.60 -10.88 33.29
CA TRP A 538 -8.00 -9.64 33.78
C TRP A 538 -9.05 -8.52 33.77
N LYS A 539 -9.41 -8.02 34.96
CA LYS A 539 -10.47 -7.02 35.15
C LYS A 539 -10.22 -5.73 34.38
N ASP A 540 -9.00 -5.20 34.49
CA ASP A 540 -8.61 -3.97 33.80
C ASP A 540 -8.43 -4.20 32.31
N GLY A 541 -7.73 -5.29 31.98
CA GLY A 541 -7.36 -5.62 30.62
C GLY A 541 -6.35 -4.65 29.99
N LEU A 542 -6.01 -4.93 28.73
CA LEU A 542 -4.92 -4.25 28.01
C LEU A 542 -5.22 -2.77 27.80
N LEU A 543 -4.24 -1.93 28.10
CA LEU A 543 -4.22 -0.52 27.75
C LEU A 543 -3.93 -0.38 26.24
N LYS A 544 -4.84 0.26 25.50
CA LYS A 544 -4.71 0.49 24.06
C LYS A 544 -5.01 1.94 23.71
N TYR A 545 -4.27 2.48 22.75
CA TYR A 545 -4.53 3.82 22.25
C TYR A 545 -5.73 3.80 21.31
N ASP A 546 -6.80 4.50 21.69
CA ASP A 546 -7.95 4.74 20.82
C ASP A 546 -7.61 5.89 19.87
N ARG A 547 -7.37 5.56 18.60
CA ARG A 547 -7.00 6.52 17.56
C ARG A 547 -8.10 7.54 17.26
N ASN A 548 -9.37 7.23 17.54
CA ASN A 548 -10.49 8.13 17.28
C ASN A 548 -10.64 9.15 18.40
N LYS A 549 -10.47 8.69 19.64
CA LYS A 549 -10.58 9.55 20.82
C LYS A 549 -9.28 10.25 21.20
N HIS A 550 -8.15 9.82 20.62
CA HIS A 550 -6.81 10.30 20.94
C HIS A 550 -6.45 10.10 22.43
N GLU A 551 -6.94 9.03 23.03
CA GLU A 551 -6.74 8.70 24.44
C GLU A 551 -6.52 7.20 24.62
N TYR A 552 -5.90 6.84 25.74
CA TYR A 552 -5.77 5.44 26.12
C TYR A 552 -7.03 4.95 26.80
N SER A 553 -7.52 3.80 26.35
CA SER A 553 -8.64 3.10 26.96
C SER A 553 -8.23 1.66 27.28
N ARG A 554 -8.93 1.06 28.23
CA ARG A 554 -8.70 -0.35 28.59
C ARG A 554 -9.81 -1.22 28.04
N ASN A 555 -9.42 -2.33 27.42
CA ASN A 555 -10.37 -3.37 27.05
C ASN A 555 -10.58 -4.30 28.25
N GLN A 556 -11.59 -4.01 29.07
CA GLN A 556 -11.84 -4.71 30.32
C GLN A 556 -12.23 -6.18 30.13
N ASN A 557 -12.01 -6.97 31.18
CA ASN A 557 -12.43 -8.38 31.26
C ASN A 557 -11.91 -9.27 30.13
N ILE A 558 -10.65 -9.09 29.74
CA ILE A 558 -10.03 -9.95 28.73
C ILE A 558 -9.56 -11.27 29.35
N LYS A 559 -9.74 -12.36 28.62
CA LYS A 559 -9.17 -13.66 28.96
C LYS A 559 -7.66 -13.60 28.72
N VAL A 560 -6.89 -13.83 29.77
CA VAL A 560 -5.43 -13.90 29.76
C VAL A 560 -4.99 -15.26 30.28
N TYR A 561 -3.72 -15.58 30.07
CA TYR A 561 -3.12 -16.77 30.65
C TYR A 561 -1.94 -16.36 31.49
N LEU A 562 -1.79 -17.02 32.62
CA LEU A 562 -0.78 -16.73 33.63
C LEU A 562 0.15 -17.94 33.69
N LYS A 563 1.46 -17.71 33.62
CA LYS A 563 2.47 -18.74 33.84
C LYS A 563 3.09 -18.52 35.21
N LEU A 564 2.89 -19.48 36.12
CA LEU A 564 3.40 -19.44 37.49
C LEU A 564 4.64 -20.33 37.59
N TYR A 565 5.77 -19.77 38.02
CA TYR A 565 7.01 -20.52 38.27
C TYR A 565 7.11 -20.95 39.73
N ASN A 566 7.63 -22.15 39.96
CA ASN A 566 7.78 -22.74 41.30
C ASN A 566 8.98 -22.17 42.11
N SER A 567 9.34 -20.90 41.93
CA SER A 567 10.46 -20.25 42.63
C SER A 567 10.00 -19.09 43.51
N GLN A 568 10.51 -19.03 44.74
CA GLN A 568 10.30 -17.90 45.66
C GLN A 568 11.25 -16.73 45.39
N ASN A 569 12.31 -16.94 44.62
CA ASN A 569 13.30 -15.91 44.26
C ASN A 569 13.26 -15.62 42.76
N ILE A 570 13.43 -14.34 42.40
CA ILE A 570 13.63 -13.94 40.99
C ILE A 570 15.00 -14.46 40.56
N THR A 571 15.01 -15.50 39.73
CA THR A 571 16.22 -16.06 39.12
C THR A 571 16.55 -15.32 37.83
N GLU A 572 17.81 -15.39 37.42
CA GLU A 572 18.25 -14.89 36.11
C GLU A 572 17.55 -15.63 34.96
N GLU A 573 17.21 -16.90 35.18
CA GLU A 573 16.39 -17.73 34.29
C GLU A 573 14.98 -17.15 34.10
N PHE A 574 14.30 -16.72 35.17
CA PHE A 574 12.99 -16.06 35.07
C PHE A 574 13.06 -14.75 34.26
N LEU A 575 14.11 -13.95 34.47
CA LEU A 575 14.30 -12.70 33.73
C LEU A 575 14.60 -12.97 32.24
N ASN A 576 15.48 -13.91 31.93
CA ASN A 576 15.80 -14.30 30.55
C ASN A 576 14.58 -14.87 29.84
N GLU A 577 13.80 -15.72 30.51
CA GLU A 577 12.59 -16.28 29.92
C GLU A 577 11.52 -15.18 29.72
N SER A 578 11.37 -14.25 30.66
CA SER A 578 10.44 -13.12 30.49
C SER A 578 10.79 -12.24 29.28
N GLN A 579 12.08 -12.09 28.94
CA GLN A 579 12.53 -11.38 27.74
C GLN A 579 12.16 -12.09 26.42
N ILE A 580 11.88 -13.40 26.43
CA ILE A 580 11.42 -14.13 25.24
C ILE A 580 9.96 -13.75 24.90
N TYR A 581 9.18 -13.36 25.92
CA TYR A 581 7.75 -13.04 25.78
C TYR A 581 7.44 -11.54 25.74
N LEU A 582 8.44 -10.68 25.98
CA LEU A 582 8.37 -9.21 25.98
C LEU A 582 9.26 -8.64 24.88
#